data_AF-A0A6H5HG84-F1
#
_entry.id   AF-A0A6H5HG84-F1
#
_cell.length_a   1.000
_cell.length_b   1.000
_cell.length_c   1.000
_cell.angle_alpha   90.00
_cell.angle_beta   90.00
_cell.angle_gamma   90.00
#
_symmetry.space_group_name_H-M   'P 1'
#
loop_
_entity.id
_entity.type
_entity.pdbx_description
1 polymer ?
#
loop_
_entity_poly.entity_id
_entity_poly.type
_entity_poly.pdbx_seq_one_letter_code
_entity_poly.pdbx_strand_id
1 'polypeptide(L)' 'YPQLNPMIMRRFQEPGDVEKAFELVHKSEGLEQARFLAKKHCNEAVRLANTFQESPYQKALVVVSDLVLNRMK' A
#
# COMPACT_ATOMS: atom_id res chain seq x y z
N TYR A 1 0.98 5.92 -16.76
CA TYR A 1 2.41 6.28 -16.83
C TYR A 1 3.23 5.20 -17.54
N PRO A 2 3.02 4.96 -18.86
CA PRO A 2 3.76 3.93 -19.60
C PRO A 2 5.27 4.16 -19.67
N GLN A 3 5.70 5.42 -19.50
CA GLN A 3 7.11 5.81 -19.50
C GLN A 3 7.90 5.16 -18.36
N LEU A 4 7.22 4.70 -17.31
CA LEU A 4 7.83 3.98 -16.18
C LEU A 4 8.24 2.55 -16.56
N ASN A 5 7.55 1.93 -17.51
CA ASN A 5 7.77 0.53 -17.90
C ASN A 5 9.21 0.22 -18.34
N PRO A 6 9.85 0.98 -19.25
CA PRO A 6 11.25 0.71 -19.61
C PRO A 6 12.20 0.86 -18.41
N MET A 7 11.97 1.84 -17.53
CA MET A 7 12.76 2.02 -16.29
C MET A 7 12.62 0.81 -15.35
N ILE A 8 11.39 0.29 -15.19
CA ILE A 8 11.12 -0.93 -14.42
C ILE A 8 11.82 -2.14 -15.03
N MET A 9 11.74 -2.33 -16.35
CA MET A 9 12.32 -3.47 -17.04
C MET A 9 13.84 -3.54 -16.88
N ARG A 10 14.52 -2.39 -16.84
CA ARG A 10 15.96 -2.28 -16.55
C ARG A 10 16.27 -2.07 -15.08
N ARG A 11 15.30 -2.27 -14.17
CA ARG A 11 15.47 -2.16 -12.71
C ARG A 11 16.08 -0.82 -12.25
N PHE A 12 15.73 0.26 -12.91
CA PHE A 12 16.21 1.62 -12.61
C PHE A 12 17.74 1.76 -12.64
N GLN A 13 18.43 1.01 -13.51
CA GLN A 13 19.89 0.97 -13.57
C GLN A 13 20.53 2.15 -14.32
N GLU A 14 19.77 2.92 -15.11
CA GLU A 14 20.34 4.08 -15.81
C GLU A 14 20.39 5.32 -14.91
N PRO A 15 21.40 6.19 -15.07
CA PRO A 15 21.44 7.47 -14.36
C PRO A 15 20.16 8.28 -14.59
N GLY A 16 19.52 8.76 -13.53
CA GLY A 16 18.28 9.54 -13.62
C GLY A 16 16.99 8.72 -13.58
N ASP A 17 17.06 7.38 -13.60
CA ASP A 17 15.87 6.53 -13.57
C ASP A 17 15.06 6.70 -12.29
N VAL A 18 15.75 6.76 -11.15
CA VAL A 18 15.11 6.84 -9.83
C VAL A 18 14.42 8.20 -9.66
N GLU A 19 15.10 9.28 -10.02
CA GLU A 19 14.59 10.65 -9.94
C GLU A 19 13.36 10.82 -10.84
N LYS A 20 13.45 10.36 -12.09
CA LYS A 20 12.35 10.44 -13.05
C LYS A 20 11.18 9.54 -12.64
N ALA A 21 11.44 8.33 -12.17
CA ALA A 21 10.41 7.44 -11.66
C ALA A 21 9.68 8.06 -10.46
N PHE A 22 10.43 8.66 -9.53
CA PHE A 22 9.88 9.36 -8.38
C PHE A 22 8.96 10.51 -8.79
N GLU A 23 9.37 11.34 -9.75
CA GLU A 23 8.52 12.40 -10.30
C GLU A 23 7.24 11.85 -10.95
N LEU A 24 7.35 10.80 -11.76
CA LEU A 24 6.21 10.21 -12.44
C LEU A 24 5.23 9.60 -11.44
N VAL A 25 5.72 8.98 -10.36
CA VAL A 25 4.89 8.47 -9.27
C VAL A 25 4.16 9.61 -8.57
N HIS A 26 4.82 10.74 -8.29
CA HIS A 26 4.20 11.89 -7.64
C HIS A 26 3.18 12.63 -8.52
N LYS A 27 3.43 12.70 -9.83
CA LYS A 27 2.48 13.25 -10.80
C LYS A 27 1.28 12.31 -11.01
N SER A 28 1.46 11.02 -10.73
CA SER A 28 0.41 10.02 -10.84
C SER A 28 -0.51 9.98 -9.62
N GLU A 29 -1.67 9.35 -9.79
CA GLU A 29 -2.56 8.97 -8.69
C GLU A 29 -2.15 7.64 -8.03
N GLY A 30 -0.98 7.07 -8.37
CA GLY A 30 -0.57 5.74 -7.94
C GLY A 30 -0.45 5.60 -6.41
N LEU A 31 0.02 6.65 -5.72
CA LEU A 31 0.11 6.67 -4.25
C LEU A 31 -1.28 6.63 -3.60
N GLU A 32 -2.21 7.42 -4.10
CA GLU A 32 -3.59 7.45 -3.60
C GLU A 32 -4.33 6.14 -3.90
N GLN A 33 -4.14 5.58 -5.10
CA GLN A 33 -4.70 4.28 -5.45
C GLN A 33 -4.14 3.14 -4.58
N ALA A 34 -2.83 3.15 -4.30
CA ALA A 34 -2.22 2.18 -3.40
C ALA A 34 -2.74 2.32 -1.97
N ARG A 35 -2.89 3.55 -1.46
CA ARG A 35 -3.48 3.84 -0.15
C ARG A 35 -4.94 3.37 -0.08
N PHE A 36 -5.72 3.65 -1.13
CA PHE A 36 -7.11 3.21 -1.24
C PHE A 36 -7.21 1.68 -1.20
N LEU A 37 -6.36 0.97 -1.96
CA LEU A 37 -6.36 -0.48 -2.01
C LEU A 37 -5.94 -1.08 -0.66
N ALA A 38 -4.91 -0.53 -0.01
CA ALA A 38 -4.51 -0.93 1.34
C ALA A 38 -5.67 -0.78 2.34
N LYS A 39 -6.39 0.36 2.31
CA LYS A 39 -7.58 0.59 3.15
C LYS A 39 -8.67 -0.44 2.87
N LYS A 40 -8.95 -0.74 1.60
CA LYS A 40 -9.94 -1.75 1.21
C LYS A 40 -9.59 -3.12 1.78
N HIS A 41 -8.33 -3.56 1.67
CA HIS A 41 -7.89 -4.84 2.21
C HIS A 41 -7.95 -4.89 3.75
N CYS A 42 -7.56 -3.81 4.44
CA CYS A 42 -7.64 -3.75 5.89
C CYS A 42 -9.09 -3.76 6.38
N ASN A 43 -10.00 -3.04 5.72
CA ASN A 43 -11.43 -3.09 6.04
C ASN A 43 -12.00 -4.52 5.89
N GLU A 44 -11.60 -5.23 4.84
CA GLU A 44 -12.02 -6.61 4.63
C GLU A 44 -11.41 -7.56 5.69
N ALA A 45 -10.16 -7.36 6.07
CA ALA A 45 -9.52 -8.11 7.15
C ALA A 45 -10.25 -7.91 8.49
N VAL A 46 -10.66 -6.67 8.81
CA VAL A 46 -11.48 -6.36 10.00
C VAL A 46 -12.84 -7.05 9.91
N ARG A 47 -13.49 -7.01 8.74
CA ARG A 47 -14.78 -7.69 8.51
C ARG A 47 -14.68 -9.19 8.81
N LEU A 48 -13.63 -9.84 8.30
CA LEU A 48 -13.37 -11.27 8.53
C LEU A 48 -12.97 -11.56 9.98
N ALA A 49 -12.14 -10.72 10.60
CA ALA A 49 -11.76 -10.90 12.00
C ALA A 49 -12.99 -10.85 12.93
N ASN A 50 -13.98 -10.02 12.62
CA ASN A 50 -15.23 -9.93 13.39
C ASN A 50 -16.15 -11.16 13.23
N THR A 51 -15.84 -12.13 12.36
CA THR A 51 -16.59 -13.40 12.29
C THR A 51 -16.09 -14.44 13.29
N PHE A 52 -14.95 -14.21 13.94
CA PHE A 52 -14.42 -15.11 14.95
C PHE A 52 -15.05 -14.86 16.32
N GLN A 53 -14.95 -15.85 17.21
CA GLN A 53 -15.36 -15.70 18.60
C GLN A 53 -14.56 -14.56 19.26
N GLU A 54 -15.28 -13.73 20.03
CA GLU A 54 -14.67 -12.61 20.74
C GLU A 54 -13.55 -13.10 21.67
N SER A 55 -12.37 -12.53 21.49
CA SER A 55 -11.18 -12.85 22.27
C SER A 55 -10.15 -11.73 22.15
N PRO A 56 -9.14 -11.68 23.03
CA PRO A 56 -8.02 -10.75 22.89
C PRO A 56 -7.29 -10.90 21.54
N TYR A 57 -7.19 -12.12 21.01
CA TYR A 57 -6.55 -12.40 19.73
C TYR A 57 -7.35 -11.86 18.55
N GLN A 58 -8.68 -12.01 18.59
CA GLN A 58 -9.57 -11.42 17.60
C GLN A 58 -9.44 -9.89 17.58
N LYS A 59 -9.45 -9.26 18.76
CA LYS A 59 -9.26 -7.80 18.89
C LYS A 59 -7.90 -7.35 18.36
N ALA A 60 -6.84 -8.14 18.59
CA ALA A 60 -5.51 -7.84 18.06
C ALA A 60 -5.47 -7.82 16.53
N LEU A 61 -6.20 -8.71 15.83
CA LEU A 61 -6.30 -8.69 14.36
C LEU A 61 -6.95 -7.40 13.83
N VAL A 62 -7.97 -6.90 14.54
CA VAL A 62 -8.61 -5.62 14.22
C VAL A 62 -7.63 -4.46 14.41
N VAL A 63 -6.94 -4.43 15.55
CA VAL A 63 -5.96 -3.37 15.88
C VAL A 63 -4.80 -3.35 14.89
N VAL A 64 -4.25 -4.51 14.50
CA VAL A 64 -3.15 -4.59 13.54
C VAL A 64 -3.57 -4.02 12.18
N SER A 65 -4.81 -4.23 11.75
CA SER A 65 -5.32 -3.67 10.49
C SER A 65 -5.34 -2.13 10.51
N ASP A 66 -5.67 -1.52 11.66
CA ASP A 66 -5.62 -0.06 11.82
C ASP A 66 -4.17 0.46 11.87
N LEU A 67 -3.30 -0.22 12.62
CA LEU A 67 -1.88 0.13 12.72
C LEU A 67 -1.18 0.13 11.36
N VAL A 68 -1.50 -0.83 10.47
CA VAL A 68 -0.91 -0.89 9.13
C VAL A 68 -1.29 0.32 8.28
N LEU A 69 -2.52 0.83 8.41
CA LEU A 69 -2.99 2.00 7.66
C LEU A 69 -2.45 3.32 8.20
N ASN A 70 -2.31 3.41 9.52
CA ASN A 70 -1.96 4.65 10.23
C ASN A 70 -0.50 4.69 10.66
N ARG A 71 0.33 3.74 10.23
CA ARG A 71 1.76 3.71 10.54
C ARG A 71 2.44 4.96 10.00
N MET A 72 2.62 5.95 10.84
CA MET A 72 3.58 7.02 10.57
C MET A 72 4.99 6.44 10.72
N LYS A 73 5.86 6.71 9.74
CA LYS A 73 7.29 6.48 9.87
C LYS A 73 7.96 7.76 10.34
#